data_AF-A0A2J7Q5T7-F1
#
_entry.id   AF-A0A2J7Q5T7-F1
#
_cell.length_a   1.000
_cell.length_b   1.000
_cell.length_c   1.000
_cell.angle_alpha   90.00
_cell.angle_beta   90.00
_cell.angle_gamma   90.00
#
_symmetry.space_group_name_H-M   'P 1'
#
loop_
_entity.id
_entity.type
_entity.pdbx_description
1 polymer ?
#
loop_
_entity_poly.entity_id
_entity_poly.type
_entity_poly.pdbx_seq_one_letter_code
_entity_poly.pdbx_strand_id
1 'polypeptide(L)'
;MSYIILKGRWCDIIVTNVHAPTEDKIDDIKDRFYEELELVFDKFPKCPMKILLGDFNAKVGREDIFKPTIGNESLHEISNDNGVRVVNFVTSKNLTVKSTIFPHRNIHKFTWTSLDGKIHNQIDQILVDRRLHSSILDVRSFRAADFNMERFNLKKLNEVEGKEQYRVKISNRFGALENFDTEVDVNKDWETIRDNIKISAKESLGYYEPKKHKPWFDEGCSKLQKREYLRDKIDELAMTSKNKNIRDLYRGINDFKRGYQPSNNLVKDENGDLLADSHNILNRWRNYFSQLLNVHRVSDIRQTEIDTAEPLIPDSSPFEVESAIAKLKRYKSPGSDQIPAELIQEGGEILHSKIHNLITSIWHKEKLPDQWKETIIVPVHKKGDNSDCSNYRGYHCYQLHTKFYPIFFSQG
;
A
#
# COMPACT_ATOMS: atom_id res chain seq x y z
N MET A 1 -0.50 -21.25 -5.43
CA MET A 1 0.89 -20.92 -5.05
C MET A 1 1.70 -20.52 -6.28
N SER A 2 2.76 -19.73 -6.12
CA SER A 2 3.64 -19.32 -7.22
C SER A 2 5.07 -19.20 -6.76
N TYR A 3 6.06 -19.54 -7.58
CA TYR A 3 7.47 -19.39 -7.22
C TYR A 3 8.26 -18.69 -8.31
N ILE A 4 9.36 -18.07 -7.90
CA ILE A 4 10.40 -17.50 -8.76
C ILE A 4 11.76 -18.06 -8.35
N ILE A 5 12.66 -18.20 -9.32
CA ILE A 5 14.04 -18.63 -9.09
C ILE A 5 14.95 -17.47 -9.47
N LEU A 6 15.63 -16.90 -8.49
CA LEU A 6 16.64 -15.88 -8.67
C LEU A 6 17.99 -16.56 -8.83
N LYS A 7 18.59 -16.44 -10.02
CA LYS A 7 19.91 -16.99 -10.30
C LYS A 7 20.98 -16.08 -9.70
N GLY A 8 21.76 -16.64 -8.78
CA GLY A 8 22.83 -15.92 -8.11
C GLY A 8 24.20 -16.44 -8.53
N ARG A 9 25.22 -15.58 -8.46
CA ARG A 9 26.61 -15.99 -8.74
C ARG A 9 27.12 -17.06 -7.76
N TRP A 10 26.64 -17.05 -6.53
CA TRP A 10 27.15 -17.90 -5.43
C TRP A 10 26.09 -18.85 -4.85
N CYS A 11 24.82 -18.47 -4.91
CA CYS A 11 23.70 -19.28 -4.44
C CYS A 11 22.44 -18.83 -5.19
N ASP A 12 21.69 -19.79 -5.72
CA ASP A 12 20.36 -19.54 -6.25
C ASP A 12 19.36 -19.38 -5.10
N ILE A 13 18.37 -18.51 -5.28
CA ILE A 13 17.31 -18.29 -4.30
C ILE A 13 15.97 -18.65 -4.94
N ILE A 14 15.21 -19.49 -4.26
CA ILE A 14 13.87 -19.89 -4.67
C ILE A 14 12.90 -19.22 -3.72
N VAL A 15 12.05 -18.36 -4.26
CA VAL A 15 11.04 -17.65 -3.49
C VAL A 15 9.68 -18.19 -3.90
N THR A 16 8.95 -18.77 -2.95
CA THR A 16 7.60 -19.29 -3.16
C THR A 16 6.59 -18.42 -2.42
N ASN A 17 5.74 -17.74 -3.18
CA ASN A 17 4.60 -17.01 -2.65
C ASN A 17 3.40 -17.94 -2.43
N VAL A 18 2.79 -17.80 -1.26
CA VAL A 18 1.75 -18.67 -0.73
C VAL A 18 0.51 -17.85 -0.36
N HIS A 19 -0.67 -18.42 -0.60
CA HIS A 19 -1.94 -17.92 -0.10
C HIS A 19 -2.72 -19.12 0.45
N ALA A 20 -2.78 -19.26 1.76
CA ALA A 20 -3.37 -20.41 2.43
C ALA A 20 -4.88 -20.23 2.67
N PRO A 21 -5.66 -21.32 2.81
CA PRO A 21 -7.05 -21.25 3.20
C PRO A 21 -7.26 -20.51 4.54
N THR A 22 -8.38 -19.82 4.67
CA THR A 22 -8.76 -19.12 5.91
C THR A 22 -9.07 -20.10 7.04
N GLU A 23 -9.01 -19.63 8.28
CA GLU A 23 -9.16 -20.47 9.49
C GLU A 23 -10.51 -21.20 9.54
N ASP A 24 -11.57 -20.62 8.98
CA ASP A 24 -12.94 -21.16 8.93
C ASP A 24 -13.14 -22.30 7.94
N LYS A 25 -12.14 -22.60 7.10
CA LYS A 25 -12.23 -23.72 6.17
C LYS A 25 -12.10 -25.07 6.90
N ILE A 26 -12.80 -26.07 6.37
CA ILE A 26 -12.72 -27.44 6.85
C ILE A 26 -11.30 -27.99 6.69
N ASP A 27 -10.94 -28.92 7.58
CA ASP A 27 -9.58 -29.46 7.66
C ASP A 27 -9.11 -30.10 6.35
N ASP A 28 -9.97 -30.83 5.64
CA ASP A 28 -9.66 -31.43 4.33
C ASP A 28 -9.16 -30.42 3.28
N ILE A 29 -9.62 -29.16 3.34
CA ILE A 29 -9.15 -28.11 2.42
C ILE A 29 -7.75 -27.63 2.85
N LYS A 30 -7.53 -27.49 4.16
CA LYS A 30 -6.24 -27.08 4.73
C LYS A 30 -5.18 -28.16 4.48
N ASP A 31 -5.52 -29.42 4.73
CA ASP A 31 -4.61 -30.56 4.55
C ASP A 31 -4.14 -30.69 3.11
N ARG A 32 -5.07 -30.72 2.14
CA ARG A 32 -4.72 -30.74 0.71
C ARG A 32 -3.81 -29.59 0.30
N PHE A 33 -4.02 -28.40 0.86
CA PHE A 33 -3.15 -27.27 0.59
C PHE A 33 -1.71 -27.49 1.09
N TYR A 34 -1.52 -28.05 2.29
CA TYR A 34 -0.18 -28.34 2.82
C TYR A 34 0.49 -29.50 2.09
N GLU A 35 -0.27 -30.51 1.64
CA GLU A 35 0.22 -31.58 0.76
C GLU A 35 0.74 -31.00 -0.57
N GLU A 36 -0.03 -30.13 -1.21
CA GLU A 36 0.41 -29.43 -2.43
C GLU A 36 1.65 -28.57 -2.19
N LEU A 37 1.71 -27.86 -1.06
CA LEU A 37 2.85 -27.01 -0.70
C LEU A 37 4.12 -27.85 -0.52
N GLU A 38 3.99 -29.01 0.12
CA GLU A 38 5.06 -29.99 0.30
C GLU A 38 5.58 -30.50 -1.05
N LEU A 39 4.69 -30.90 -1.96
CA LEU A 39 5.08 -31.34 -3.31
C LEU A 39 5.84 -30.25 -4.08
N VAL A 40 5.37 -29.00 -4.01
CA VAL A 40 6.05 -27.86 -4.65
C VAL A 40 7.42 -27.60 -4.01
N PHE A 41 7.51 -27.66 -2.68
CA PHE A 41 8.76 -27.44 -1.97
C PHE A 41 9.82 -28.50 -2.28
N ASP A 42 9.39 -29.77 -2.38
CA ASP A 42 10.24 -30.93 -2.62
C ASP A 42 10.68 -31.06 -4.08
N LYS A 43 9.93 -30.48 -5.02
CA LYS A 43 10.33 -30.37 -6.43
C LYS A 43 11.68 -29.68 -6.61
N PHE A 44 12.06 -28.79 -5.69
CA PHE A 44 13.29 -28.03 -5.80
C PHE A 44 14.49 -28.74 -5.16
N PRO A 45 15.69 -28.65 -5.77
CA PRO A 45 16.90 -29.22 -5.20
C PRO A 45 17.21 -28.60 -3.82
N LYS A 46 17.96 -29.34 -3.00
CA LYS A 46 18.33 -28.90 -1.64
C LYS A 46 19.40 -27.81 -1.62
N CYS A 47 20.15 -27.59 -2.71
CA CYS A 47 21.28 -26.65 -2.70
C CYS A 47 20.86 -25.16 -2.62
N PRO A 48 19.90 -24.66 -3.43
CA PRO A 48 19.44 -23.27 -3.37
C PRO A 48 18.81 -22.88 -2.03
N MET A 49 18.88 -21.60 -1.69
CA MET A 49 18.13 -21.04 -0.56
C MET A 49 16.64 -21.06 -0.87
N LYS A 50 15.82 -21.68 -0.02
CA LYS A 50 14.36 -21.67 -0.15
C LYS A 50 13.74 -20.69 0.82
N ILE A 51 12.92 -19.79 0.30
CA ILE A 51 12.13 -18.82 1.06
C ILE A 51 10.68 -19.02 0.66
N LEU A 52 9.81 -19.30 1.64
CA LEU A 52 8.37 -19.22 1.46
C LEU A 52 7.90 -17.92 2.09
N LEU A 53 7.01 -17.22 1.41
CA LEU A 53 6.41 -15.98 1.91
C LEU A 53 4.97 -15.85 1.46
N GLY A 54 4.23 -14.97 2.11
CA GLY A 54 2.86 -14.62 1.72
C GLY A 54 1.88 -14.85 2.84
N ASP A 55 0.61 -14.86 2.48
CA ASP A 55 -0.51 -14.92 3.41
C ASP A 55 -0.82 -16.36 3.78
N PHE A 56 -0.40 -16.76 4.98
CA PHE A 56 -0.67 -18.10 5.49
C PHE A 56 -1.99 -18.18 6.26
N ASN A 57 -2.72 -17.07 6.42
CA ASN A 57 -3.90 -17.02 7.28
C ASN A 57 -3.64 -17.64 8.67
N ALA A 58 -2.40 -17.54 9.14
CA ALA A 58 -1.88 -18.28 10.29
C ALA A 58 -1.31 -17.33 11.34
N LYS A 59 -1.85 -17.42 12.55
CA LYS A 59 -1.31 -16.77 13.73
C LYS A 59 -0.31 -17.74 14.37
N VAL A 60 0.97 -17.48 14.19
CA VAL A 60 2.03 -18.24 14.87
C VAL A 60 2.29 -17.57 16.21
N GLY A 61 2.28 -18.31 17.31
CA GLY A 61 2.53 -17.81 18.66
C GLY A 61 4.02 -17.75 19.00
N ARG A 62 4.33 -17.88 20.30
CA ARG A 62 5.69 -17.92 20.86
C ARG A 62 5.89 -19.06 21.86
N GLU A 63 5.14 -20.14 21.69
CA GLU A 63 5.13 -21.30 22.57
C GLU A 63 6.50 -22.00 22.60
N ASP A 64 6.94 -22.40 23.79
CA ASP A 64 8.25 -23.02 23.98
C ASP A 64 8.39 -24.37 23.27
N ILE A 65 7.29 -25.12 23.14
CA ILE A 65 7.26 -26.43 22.47
C ILE A 65 7.65 -26.36 20.98
N PHE A 66 7.49 -25.19 20.36
CA PHE A 66 7.78 -24.97 18.94
C PHE A 66 9.16 -24.36 18.71
N LYS A 67 9.93 -24.11 19.78
CA LYS A 67 11.32 -23.68 19.67
C LYS A 67 12.21 -24.87 19.30
N PRO A 68 13.23 -24.66 18.45
CA PRO A 68 13.76 -23.37 17.97
C PRO A 68 13.19 -22.93 16.60
N THR A 69 12.08 -23.51 16.14
CA THR A 69 11.52 -23.27 14.80
C THR A 69 10.90 -21.87 14.67
N ILE A 70 10.31 -21.40 15.76
CA ILE A 70 9.72 -20.06 15.90
C ILE A 70 10.55 -19.20 16.87
N GLY A 71 10.45 -17.87 16.74
CA GLY A 71 11.12 -16.92 17.61
C GLY A 71 10.21 -16.35 18.71
N ASN A 72 10.81 -15.54 19.59
CA ASN A 72 10.12 -14.94 20.74
C ASN A 72 9.34 -13.66 20.41
N GLU A 73 9.46 -13.18 19.18
CA GLU A 73 9.05 -11.85 18.75
C GLU A 73 7.74 -11.86 17.96
N SER A 74 6.98 -12.96 18.00
CA SER A 74 5.63 -12.97 17.43
C SER A 74 4.72 -11.91 18.07
N LEU A 75 3.73 -11.45 17.31
CA LEU A 75 2.62 -10.65 17.83
C LEU A 75 1.70 -11.44 18.77
N HIS A 76 1.59 -12.75 18.56
CA HIS A 76 0.64 -13.62 19.26
C HIS A 76 1.34 -14.46 20.33
N GLU A 77 0.63 -14.78 21.41
CA GLU A 77 1.11 -15.71 22.45
C GLU A 77 0.94 -17.16 22.04
N ILE A 78 -0.26 -17.48 21.55
CA ILE A 78 -0.68 -18.83 21.20
C ILE A 78 -0.98 -18.89 19.70
N SER A 79 -0.55 -19.98 19.09
CA SER A 79 -0.81 -20.30 17.70
C SER A 79 -2.26 -20.75 17.51
N ASN A 80 -2.89 -20.31 16.43
CA ASN A 80 -4.18 -20.88 16.01
C ASN A 80 -3.98 -22.18 15.21
N ASP A 81 -5.06 -22.82 14.74
CA ASP A 81 -4.96 -24.11 14.02
C ASP A 81 -4.06 -24.01 12.79
N ASN A 82 -4.28 -23.00 11.94
CA ASN A 82 -3.39 -22.72 10.82
C ASN A 82 -1.95 -22.42 11.27
N GLY A 83 -1.77 -21.75 12.41
CA GLY A 83 -0.46 -21.51 13.04
C GLY A 83 0.28 -22.80 13.37
N VAL A 84 -0.38 -23.75 14.02
CA VAL A 84 0.18 -25.06 14.34
C VAL A 84 0.53 -25.84 13.07
N ARG A 85 -0.33 -25.79 12.04
CA ARG A 85 -0.07 -26.42 10.73
C ARG A 85 1.16 -25.82 10.05
N VAL A 86 1.32 -24.49 10.06
CA VAL A 86 2.55 -23.83 9.59
C VAL A 86 3.77 -24.34 10.37
N VAL A 87 3.71 -24.38 11.69
CA VAL A 87 4.85 -24.83 12.51
C VAL A 87 5.23 -26.27 12.21
N ASN A 88 4.24 -27.18 12.12
CA ASN A 88 4.47 -28.58 11.78
C ASN A 88 5.14 -28.73 10.41
N PHE A 89 4.65 -28.01 9.40
CA PHE A 89 5.27 -27.97 8.07
C PHE A 89 6.72 -27.47 8.14
N VAL A 90 6.94 -26.34 8.82
CA VAL A 90 8.26 -25.71 8.94
C VAL A 90 9.24 -26.64 9.67
N THR A 91 8.80 -27.33 10.72
CA THR A 91 9.61 -28.33 11.43
C THR A 91 9.95 -29.51 10.53
N SER A 92 8.97 -30.07 9.81
CA SER A 92 9.20 -31.22 8.91
C SER A 92 10.18 -30.91 7.77
N LYS A 93 10.13 -29.68 7.22
CA LYS A 93 10.99 -29.22 6.11
C LYS A 93 12.27 -28.53 6.57
N ASN A 94 12.57 -28.56 7.86
CA ASN A 94 13.75 -27.93 8.45
C ASN A 94 13.89 -26.45 8.05
N LEU A 95 12.78 -25.72 8.16
CA LEU A 95 12.66 -24.30 7.92
C LEU A 95 12.67 -23.54 9.26
N THR A 96 12.61 -22.22 9.20
CA THR A 96 12.50 -21.34 10.37
C THR A 96 11.54 -20.20 10.06
N VAL A 97 10.64 -19.88 11.00
CA VAL A 97 9.66 -18.80 10.86
C VAL A 97 10.31 -17.45 11.15
N LYS A 98 10.96 -16.86 10.15
CA LYS A 98 11.76 -15.64 10.30
C LYS A 98 10.96 -14.41 10.70
N SER A 99 9.67 -14.36 10.36
CA SER A 99 8.73 -13.30 10.78
C SER A 99 8.51 -13.20 12.30
N THR A 100 8.91 -14.22 13.08
CA THR A 100 8.75 -14.25 14.55
C THR A 100 10.05 -14.07 15.32
N ILE A 101 11.18 -13.81 14.64
CA ILE A 101 12.52 -13.78 15.25
C ILE A 101 12.99 -12.37 15.64
N PHE A 102 12.64 -11.36 14.85
CA PHE A 102 13.26 -10.04 14.96
C PHE A 102 12.50 -9.10 15.92
N PRO A 103 13.21 -8.41 16.84
CA PRO A 103 12.57 -7.54 17.81
C PRO A 103 12.10 -6.23 17.16
N HIS A 104 10.79 -6.03 17.15
CA HIS A 104 10.14 -4.87 16.56
C HIS A 104 8.98 -4.36 17.42
N ARG A 105 8.58 -3.10 17.21
CA ARG A 105 7.30 -2.59 17.73
C ARG A 105 6.15 -3.30 17.02
N ASN A 106 5.05 -3.57 17.72
CA ASN A 106 3.87 -4.27 17.17
C ASN A 106 3.36 -3.67 15.84
N ILE A 107 3.48 -2.35 15.67
CA ILE A 107 3.12 -1.62 14.44
C ILE A 107 3.87 -2.07 13.17
N HIS A 108 4.99 -2.79 13.33
CA HIS A 108 5.83 -3.34 12.27
C HIS A 108 5.75 -4.87 12.19
N LYS A 109 4.91 -5.50 13.01
CA LYS A 109 4.71 -6.96 13.06
C LYS A 109 3.41 -7.37 12.35
N PHE A 110 2.30 -6.70 12.65
CA PHE A 110 1.01 -7.05 12.05
C PHE A 110 0.96 -6.70 10.55
N THR A 111 0.18 -7.48 9.80
CA THR A 111 -0.07 -7.28 8.38
C THR A 111 -1.54 -7.10 8.04
N TRP A 112 -2.42 -7.44 8.98
CA TRP A 112 -3.86 -7.25 8.87
C TRP A 112 -4.41 -6.48 10.07
N THR A 113 -5.42 -5.65 9.80
CA THR A 113 -6.17 -4.89 10.80
C THR A 113 -7.66 -5.07 10.55
N SER A 114 -8.44 -5.32 11.60
CA SER A 114 -9.90 -5.42 11.51
C SER A 114 -10.55 -4.13 11.03
N LEU A 115 -11.81 -4.24 10.57
CA LEU A 115 -12.57 -3.12 10.04
C LEU A 115 -12.72 -1.96 11.04
N ASP A 116 -12.78 -2.28 12.33
CA ASP A 116 -12.89 -1.33 13.45
C ASP A 116 -11.54 -0.81 13.97
N GLY A 117 -10.41 -1.26 13.41
CA GLY A 117 -9.07 -0.83 13.79
C GLY A 117 -8.54 -1.40 15.11
N LYS A 118 -9.31 -2.23 15.82
CA LYS A 118 -8.94 -2.71 17.17
C LYS A 118 -8.05 -3.94 17.13
N ILE A 119 -8.37 -4.89 16.26
CA ILE A 119 -7.71 -6.19 16.18
C ILE A 119 -6.62 -6.12 15.11
N HIS A 120 -5.42 -6.55 15.50
CA HIS A 120 -4.26 -6.59 14.63
C HIS A 120 -3.76 -8.02 14.56
N ASN A 121 -3.57 -8.53 13.35
CA ASN A 121 -3.07 -9.89 13.14
C ASN A 121 -1.81 -9.89 12.29
N GLN A 122 -0.85 -10.70 12.70
CA GLN A 122 0.28 -11.12 11.88
C GLN A 122 -0.12 -12.44 11.20
N ILE A 123 -0.46 -12.39 9.91
CA ILE A 123 -0.92 -13.55 9.12
C ILE A 123 -0.05 -13.83 7.89
N ASP A 124 0.70 -12.83 7.44
CA ASP A 124 1.76 -13.04 6.46
C ASP A 124 3.02 -13.53 7.16
N GLN A 125 3.54 -14.66 6.71
CA GLN A 125 4.71 -15.31 7.31
C GLN A 125 5.84 -15.40 6.30
N ILE A 126 7.07 -15.34 6.80
CA ILE A 126 8.29 -15.57 6.01
C ILE A 126 9.02 -16.77 6.61
N LEU A 127 9.10 -17.86 5.85
CA LEU A 127 9.69 -19.12 6.24
C LEU A 127 10.96 -19.34 5.42
N VAL A 128 12.07 -19.67 6.07
CA VAL A 128 13.39 -19.73 5.39
C VAL A 128 14.13 -20.99 5.75
N ASP A 129 14.86 -21.56 4.78
CA ASP A 129 15.74 -22.71 4.99
C ASP A 129 16.67 -22.46 6.18
N ARG A 130 16.62 -23.37 7.17
CA ARG A 130 17.36 -23.23 8.41
C ARG A 130 18.87 -23.13 8.20
N ARG A 131 19.44 -23.69 7.13
CA ARG A 131 20.89 -23.61 6.88
C ARG A 131 21.34 -22.18 6.55
N LEU A 132 20.49 -21.44 5.84
CA LEU A 132 20.81 -20.11 5.34
C LEU A 132 20.00 -19.00 6.05
N HIS A 133 19.19 -19.35 7.05
CA HIS A 133 18.35 -18.42 7.79
C HIS A 133 19.16 -17.25 8.41
N SER A 134 20.44 -17.45 8.75
CA SER A 134 21.33 -16.40 9.27
C SER A 134 21.67 -15.32 8.24
N SER A 135 21.47 -15.59 6.94
CA SER A 135 21.61 -14.58 5.88
C SER A 135 20.46 -13.58 5.84
N ILE A 136 19.33 -13.89 6.48
CA ILE A 136 18.23 -12.94 6.65
C ILE A 136 18.56 -12.04 7.83
N LEU A 137 18.75 -10.75 7.52
CA LEU A 137 19.17 -9.73 8.48
C LEU A 137 17.99 -9.06 9.21
N ASP A 138 16.82 -9.01 8.57
CA ASP A 138 15.63 -8.34 9.11
C ASP A 138 14.36 -8.82 8.41
N VAL A 139 13.23 -8.86 9.12
CA VAL A 139 11.88 -9.12 8.57
C VAL A 139 10.88 -8.21 9.26
N ARG A 140 10.24 -7.31 8.51
CA ARG A 140 9.28 -6.34 9.04
C ARG A 140 8.18 -6.00 8.04
N SER A 141 7.02 -5.62 8.58
CA SER A 141 5.88 -5.15 7.80
C SER A 141 5.99 -3.65 7.53
N PHE A 142 5.83 -3.26 6.26
CA PHE A 142 5.74 -1.88 5.81
C PHE A 142 4.29 -1.52 5.49
N ARG A 143 3.89 -0.28 5.79
CA ARG A 143 2.56 0.23 5.43
C ARG A 143 2.71 1.13 4.22
N ALA A 144 2.13 0.70 3.09
CA ALA A 144 2.15 1.34 1.78
C ALA A 144 3.46 1.22 0.98
N ALA A 145 3.32 1.19 -0.35
CA ALA A 145 4.41 1.41 -1.29
C ALA A 145 4.68 2.93 -1.37
N ASP A 146 5.94 3.33 -1.25
CA ASP A 146 6.37 4.72 -1.43
C ASP A 146 6.28 5.09 -2.92
N PHE A 147 5.10 5.54 -3.36
CA PHE A 147 5.00 6.38 -4.56
C PHE A 147 5.51 7.78 -4.19
N ASN A 148 6.40 8.36 -5.01
CA ASN A 148 6.89 9.74 -4.89
C ASN A 148 5.74 10.74 -5.04
N MET A 149 4.92 10.89 -4.00
CA MET A 149 3.86 11.88 -3.88
C MET A 149 4.18 12.81 -2.72
N GLU A 150 3.96 14.10 -2.91
CA GLU A 150 4.06 15.09 -1.83
C GLU A 150 3.04 14.73 -0.74
N ARG A 151 3.54 14.27 0.41
CA ARG A 151 2.69 13.76 1.49
C ARG A 151 2.58 14.82 2.57
N PHE A 152 1.36 15.27 2.92
CA PHE A 152 1.16 16.19 4.04
C PHE A 152 1.68 15.60 5.37
N ASN A 153 2.23 16.45 6.25
CA ASN A 153 2.67 16.02 7.57
C ASN A 153 1.50 15.85 8.54
N LEU A 154 0.75 14.75 8.38
CA LEU A 154 -0.46 14.44 9.16
C LEU A 154 -0.19 14.25 10.67
N LYS A 155 1.07 14.13 11.11
CA LYS A 155 1.39 14.05 12.54
C LYS A 155 0.95 15.30 13.30
N LYS A 156 1.06 16.47 12.65
CA LYS A 156 0.63 17.76 13.21
C LYS A 156 -0.87 17.84 13.48
N LEU A 157 -1.70 17.01 12.84
CA LEU A 157 -3.14 16.93 13.16
C LEU A 157 -3.42 16.18 14.47
N ASN A 158 -2.45 15.44 15.00
CA ASN A 158 -2.56 14.85 16.34
C ASN A 158 -2.14 15.84 17.44
N GLU A 159 -1.52 16.96 17.06
CA GLU A 159 -1.12 18.03 17.96
C GLU A 159 -2.24 19.07 18.01
N VAL A 160 -2.61 19.53 19.22
CA VAL A 160 -3.71 20.49 19.41
C VAL A 160 -3.48 21.76 18.59
N GLU A 161 -2.26 22.27 18.61
CA GLU A 161 -1.87 23.48 17.87
C GLU A 161 -1.97 23.29 16.35
N GLY A 162 -1.42 22.19 15.82
CA GLY A 162 -1.45 21.94 14.37
C GLY A 162 -2.86 21.70 13.84
N LYS A 163 -3.72 21.05 14.62
CA LYS A 163 -5.15 20.90 14.33
C LYS A 163 -5.88 22.24 14.32
N GLU A 164 -5.64 23.09 15.31
CA GLU A 164 -6.31 24.39 15.39
C GLU A 164 -5.86 25.34 14.28
N GLN A 165 -4.56 25.38 13.98
CA GLN A 165 -4.02 26.15 12.85
C GLN A 165 -4.64 25.72 11.52
N TYR A 166 -4.84 24.41 11.30
CA TYR A 166 -5.49 23.90 10.10
C TYR A 166 -6.96 24.36 10.01
N ARG A 167 -7.72 24.24 11.10
CA ARG A 167 -9.13 24.66 11.18
C ARG A 167 -9.31 26.15 10.95
N VAL A 168 -8.48 26.98 11.58
CA VAL A 168 -8.52 28.43 11.39
C VAL A 168 -8.23 28.80 9.93
N LYS A 169 -7.26 28.15 9.28
CA LYS A 169 -6.96 28.42 7.85
C LYS A 169 -8.10 28.02 6.93
N ILE A 170 -8.71 26.86 7.16
CA ILE A 170 -9.88 26.41 6.42
C ILE A 170 -11.04 27.40 6.60
N SER A 171 -11.34 27.77 7.85
CA SER A 171 -12.39 28.73 8.20
C SER A 171 -12.18 30.06 7.51
N ASN A 172 -10.99 30.66 7.63
CA ASN A 172 -10.68 31.95 7.02
C ASN A 172 -10.79 31.92 5.50
N ARG A 173 -10.36 30.83 4.85
CA ARG A 173 -10.45 30.69 3.40
C ARG A 173 -11.89 30.60 2.92
N PHE A 174 -12.71 29.77 3.55
CA PHE A 174 -14.12 29.66 3.18
C PHE A 174 -14.92 30.90 3.59
N GLY A 175 -14.52 31.62 4.64
CA GLY A 175 -15.11 32.89 5.02
C GLY A 175 -14.77 34.05 4.06
N ALA A 176 -13.63 33.98 3.38
CA ALA A 176 -13.23 34.95 2.36
C ALA A 176 -13.86 34.69 0.96
N LEU A 177 -14.49 33.54 0.76
CA LEU A 177 -15.25 33.24 -0.45
C LEU A 177 -16.65 33.85 -0.29
N GLU A 178 -16.89 35.02 -0.89
CA GLU A 178 -18.23 35.60 -1.01
C GLU A 178 -19.17 34.59 -1.69
N ASN A 179 -20.43 34.52 -1.23
CA ASN A 179 -21.50 33.74 -1.84
C ASN A 179 -21.83 34.32 -3.24
N PHE A 180 -21.00 34.02 -4.24
CA PHE A 180 -21.36 34.27 -5.62
C PHE A 180 -22.33 33.18 -6.07
N ASP A 181 -23.61 33.44 -5.82
CA ASP A 181 -24.74 32.78 -6.48
C ASP A 181 -24.66 33.05 -7.98
N THR A 182 -23.85 32.28 -8.70
CA THR A 182 -23.94 32.15 -10.15
C THR A 182 -23.62 30.72 -10.53
N GLU A 183 -24.64 30.05 -11.06
CA GLU A 183 -24.63 28.74 -11.71
C GLU A 183 -23.72 27.71 -11.02
N VAL A 184 -24.30 27.03 -10.01
CA VAL A 184 -23.66 26.00 -9.17
C VAL A 184 -23.09 24.86 -10.04
N ASP A 185 -21.85 24.96 -10.48
CA ASP A 185 -21.17 23.87 -11.17
C ASP A 185 -20.54 22.96 -10.12
N VAL A 186 -21.06 21.73 -10.02
CA VAL A 186 -20.57 20.68 -9.12
C VAL A 186 -19.05 20.46 -9.27
N ASN A 187 -18.50 20.62 -10.48
CA ASN A 187 -17.05 20.54 -10.70
C ASN A 187 -16.31 21.70 -10.01
N LYS A 188 -16.77 22.93 -10.24
CA LYS A 188 -16.18 24.14 -9.67
C LYS A 188 -16.27 24.16 -8.15
N ASP A 189 -17.39 23.70 -7.60
CA ASP A 189 -17.61 23.56 -6.15
C ASP A 189 -16.61 22.55 -5.55
N TRP A 190 -16.48 21.38 -6.20
CA TRP A 190 -15.52 20.37 -5.77
C TRP A 190 -14.07 20.87 -5.85
N GLU A 191 -13.68 21.52 -6.95
CA GLU A 191 -12.33 22.08 -7.11
C GLU A 191 -12.03 23.13 -6.06
N THR A 192 -12.98 24.01 -5.78
CA THR A 192 -12.88 25.01 -4.73
C THR A 192 -12.66 24.35 -3.36
N ILE A 193 -13.46 23.34 -3.01
CA ILE A 193 -13.30 22.63 -1.74
C ILE A 193 -11.94 21.93 -1.66
N ARG A 194 -11.58 21.18 -2.71
CA ARG A 194 -10.33 20.43 -2.81
C ARG A 194 -9.11 21.35 -2.65
N ASP A 195 -9.09 22.47 -3.36
CA ASP A 195 -7.94 23.37 -3.37
C ASP A 195 -7.81 24.11 -2.05
N ASN A 196 -8.93 24.50 -1.43
CA ASN A 196 -8.91 25.08 -0.08
C ASN A 196 -8.40 24.09 0.96
N ILE A 197 -8.76 22.80 0.87
CA ILE A 197 -8.20 21.74 1.71
C ILE A 197 -6.68 21.65 1.52
N LYS A 198 -6.22 21.53 0.27
CA LYS A 198 -4.80 21.35 -0.05
C LYS A 198 -3.95 22.54 0.39
N ILE A 199 -4.40 23.76 0.09
CA ILE A 199 -3.64 24.96 0.43
C ILE A 199 -3.61 25.14 1.95
N SER A 200 -4.75 24.97 2.64
CA SER A 200 -4.78 25.04 4.12
C SER A 200 -3.86 24.00 4.75
N ALA A 201 -3.87 22.76 4.23
CA ALA A 201 -3.02 21.68 4.73
C ALA A 201 -1.54 21.98 4.46
N LYS A 202 -1.20 22.49 3.28
CA LYS A 202 0.17 22.89 2.93
C LYS A 202 0.68 23.98 3.86
N GLU A 203 -0.13 25.00 4.14
CA GLU A 203 0.30 26.14 4.93
C GLU A 203 0.32 25.88 6.44
N SER A 204 -0.51 24.97 6.96
CA SER A 204 -0.54 24.63 8.40
C SER A 204 0.36 23.45 8.73
N LEU A 205 0.23 22.37 7.96
CA LEU A 205 0.92 21.11 8.24
C LEU A 205 2.27 21.06 7.53
N GLY A 206 2.37 21.64 6.34
CA GLY A 206 3.51 21.44 5.45
C GLY A 206 3.58 20.01 4.90
N TYR A 207 4.60 19.75 4.10
CA TYR A 207 4.88 18.42 3.60
C TYR A 207 5.79 17.65 4.54
N TYR A 208 5.67 16.33 4.48
CA TYR A 208 6.63 15.41 5.03
C TYR A 208 7.93 15.55 4.24
N GLU A 209 9.00 16.03 4.87
CA GLU A 209 10.33 16.00 4.27
C GLU A 209 10.92 14.58 4.41
N PRO A 210 11.16 13.86 3.31
CA PRO A 210 11.98 12.67 3.37
C PRO A 210 13.38 13.10 3.83
N LYS A 211 14.04 12.27 4.65
CA LYS A 211 15.47 12.48 4.93
C LYS A 211 16.21 12.50 3.58
N LYS A 212 16.76 13.65 3.18
CA LYS A 212 17.51 13.80 1.93
C LYS A 212 18.56 12.69 1.84
N HIS A 213 18.52 11.90 0.77
CA HIS A 213 19.67 11.07 0.41
C HIS A 213 20.85 12.01 0.13
N LYS A 214 22.06 11.62 0.58
CA LYS A 214 23.25 12.49 0.51
C LYS A 214 23.56 12.90 -0.96
N PRO A 215 23.99 14.15 -1.21
CA PRO A 215 24.04 14.80 -2.53
C PRO A 215 25.16 14.34 -3.48
N TRP A 216 25.83 13.20 -3.25
CA TRP A 216 26.92 12.75 -4.14
C TRP A 216 26.42 12.01 -5.40
N PHE A 217 25.11 11.95 -5.60
CA PHE A 217 24.48 11.20 -6.67
C PHE A 217 23.76 12.14 -7.65
N ASP A 218 24.50 13.07 -8.25
CA ASP A 218 24.08 13.75 -9.47
C ASP A 218 25.27 13.87 -10.44
N GLU A 219 24.94 13.79 -11.73
CA GLU A 219 25.82 13.56 -12.86
C GLU A 219 26.81 14.72 -13.11
N GLY A 220 28.10 14.44 -12.94
CA GLY A 220 29.16 15.30 -13.47
C GLY A 220 30.39 15.45 -12.56
N CYS A 221 31.08 14.36 -12.21
CA CYS A 221 32.38 14.48 -11.55
C CYS A 221 33.39 13.45 -12.05
N SER A 222 34.52 13.96 -12.54
CA SER A 222 35.62 13.24 -13.20
C SER A 222 36.20 12.15 -12.29
N LYS A 223 36.73 11.08 -12.91
CA LYS A 223 37.29 9.88 -12.25
C LYS A 223 38.31 10.19 -11.15
N LEU A 224 38.94 11.36 -11.20
CA LEU A 224 39.90 11.85 -10.20
C LEU A 224 39.22 12.29 -8.88
N GLN A 225 38.14 13.07 -8.94
CA GLN A 225 37.36 13.46 -7.75
C GLN A 225 36.72 12.25 -7.06
N LYS A 226 36.30 11.25 -7.84
CA LYS A 226 35.82 9.96 -7.31
C LYS A 226 36.92 9.24 -6.54
N ARG A 227 38.16 9.21 -7.03
CA ARG A 227 39.29 8.55 -6.35
C ARG A 227 39.70 9.26 -5.07
N GLU A 228 39.65 10.58 -5.06
CA GLU A 228 39.98 11.40 -3.89
C GLU A 228 38.90 11.25 -2.79
N TYR A 229 37.63 11.36 -3.16
CA TYR A 229 36.49 11.07 -2.29
C TYR A 229 36.53 9.64 -1.70
N LEU A 230 36.88 8.65 -2.53
CA LEU A 230 37.00 7.26 -2.09
C LEU A 230 38.13 7.08 -1.08
N ARG A 231 39.22 7.83 -1.22
CA ARG A 231 40.35 7.80 -0.29
C ARG A 231 39.95 8.42 1.06
N ASP A 232 39.35 9.61 1.03
CA ASP A 232 38.87 10.29 2.24
C ASP A 232 37.83 9.45 3.00
N LYS A 233 36.93 8.76 2.28
CA LYS A 233 35.95 7.87 2.90
C LYS A 233 36.57 6.61 3.52
N ILE A 234 37.63 6.08 2.93
CA ILE A 234 38.36 4.93 3.49
C ILE A 234 39.08 5.36 4.77
N ASP A 235 39.67 6.55 4.79
CA ASP A 235 40.32 7.11 5.97
C ASP A 235 39.29 7.42 7.09
N GLU A 236 38.10 7.93 6.75
CA GLU A 236 36.99 8.15 7.69
C GLU A 236 36.47 6.82 8.28
N LEU A 237 36.34 5.76 7.47
CA LEU A 237 35.97 4.41 7.93
C LEU A 237 37.05 3.78 8.82
N ALA A 238 38.32 4.03 8.54
CA ALA A 238 39.44 3.59 9.38
C ALA A 238 39.45 4.28 10.75
N MET A 239 39.12 5.58 10.80
CA MET A 239 38.97 6.33 12.05
C MET A 239 37.71 5.91 12.85
N THR A 240 36.60 5.66 12.16
CA THR A 240 35.34 5.21 12.78
C THR A 240 35.46 3.79 13.37
N SER A 241 36.28 2.94 12.74
CA SER A 241 36.65 1.61 13.25
C SER A 241 37.44 1.70 14.57
N LYS A 242 38.39 2.64 14.70
CA LYS A 242 39.13 2.88 15.94
C LYS A 242 38.23 3.36 17.10
N ASN A 243 37.16 4.09 16.79
CA ASN A 243 36.22 4.63 17.78
C ASN A 243 35.06 3.66 18.17
N LYS A 244 35.14 2.37 17.79
CA LYS A 244 34.18 1.30 18.16
C LYS A 244 32.70 1.58 17.83
N ASN A 245 32.39 2.51 16.93
CA ASN A 245 31.01 2.75 16.48
C ASN A 245 30.67 1.86 15.26
N ILE A 246 30.41 0.59 15.56
CA ILE A 246 30.15 -0.50 14.61
C ILE A 246 28.97 -0.20 13.66
N ARG A 247 27.94 0.50 14.12
CA ARG A 247 26.71 0.75 13.35
C ARG A 247 26.94 1.67 12.15
N ASP A 248 27.81 2.66 12.32
CA ASP A 248 28.10 3.64 11.28
C ASP A 248 29.13 3.09 10.27
N LEU A 249 30.02 2.20 10.72
CA LEU A 249 30.95 1.43 9.86
C LEU A 249 30.19 0.51 8.89
N TYR A 250 29.23 -0.27 9.37
CA TYR A 250 28.43 -1.16 8.53
C TYR A 250 27.49 -0.42 7.56
N ARG A 251 26.96 0.74 7.96
CA ARG A 251 26.18 1.61 7.08
C ARG A 251 27.04 2.13 5.92
N GLY A 252 28.26 2.61 6.23
CA GLY A 252 29.21 3.06 5.21
C GLY A 252 29.63 1.97 4.21
N ILE A 253 29.79 0.72 4.67
CA ILE A 253 30.15 -0.44 3.83
C ILE A 253 28.98 -0.88 2.94
N ASN A 254 27.75 -0.87 3.45
CA ASN A 254 26.56 -1.30 2.68
C ASN A 254 26.17 -0.30 1.60
N ASP A 255 26.32 1.00 1.86
CA ASP A 255 26.09 2.05 0.87
C ASP A 255 27.12 1.96 -0.27
N PHE A 256 28.33 1.50 0.01
CA PHE A 256 29.38 1.27 -0.98
C PHE A 256 29.11 0.05 -1.88
N LYS A 257 28.46 -0.98 -1.34
CA LYS A 257 28.22 -2.26 -2.05
C LYS A 257 27.02 -2.24 -3.00
N ARG A 258 26.02 -1.37 -2.79
CA ARG A 258 24.70 -1.54 -3.45
C ARG A 258 24.60 -1.03 -4.89
N GLY A 259 25.33 0.00 -5.31
CA GLY A 259 25.26 0.52 -6.70
C GLY A 259 23.85 0.94 -7.16
N TYR A 260 23.74 1.53 -8.36
CA TYR A 260 22.47 1.98 -8.96
C TYR A 260 21.94 0.95 -9.97
N GLN A 261 20.61 0.79 -10.06
CA GLN A 261 19.93 -0.17 -10.95
C GLN A 261 18.83 0.54 -11.76
N PRO A 262 18.80 0.43 -13.11
CA PRO A 262 17.77 1.04 -13.95
C PRO A 262 16.51 0.15 -14.09
N SER A 263 15.35 0.79 -14.32
CA SER A 263 14.05 0.17 -14.63
C SER A 263 13.91 -0.10 -16.13
N ASN A 264 13.60 -1.33 -16.55
CA ASN A 264 13.29 -1.64 -17.96
C ASN A 264 11.79 -1.45 -18.23
N ASN A 265 11.43 -0.44 -19.05
CA ASN A 265 10.06 -0.15 -19.50
C ASN A 265 9.80 -0.75 -20.90
N LEU A 266 9.68 -2.08 -21.02
CA LEU A 266 9.37 -2.75 -22.29
C LEU A 266 8.10 -3.59 -22.16
N VAL A 267 7.12 -3.38 -23.03
CA VAL A 267 5.78 -4.04 -22.99
C VAL A 267 5.43 -4.59 -24.37
N LYS A 268 4.84 -5.77 -24.47
CA LYS A 268 4.39 -6.40 -25.72
C LYS A 268 3.07 -5.81 -26.20
N ASP A 269 2.93 -5.64 -27.51
CA ASP A 269 1.69 -5.26 -28.16
C ASP A 269 0.69 -6.44 -28.21
N GLU A 270 -0.35 -6.34 -29.03
CA GLU A 270 -1.36 -7.41 -29.20
C GLU A 270 -0.85 -8.57 -30.08
N ASN A 271 0.17 -8.33 -30.91
CA ASN A 271 0.77 -9.30 -31.81
C ASN A 271 1.99 -10.01 -31.20
N GLY A 272 2.46 -9.54 -30.04
CA GLY A 272 3.59 -10.10 -29.31
C GLY A 272 4.92 -9.35 -29.50
N ASP A 273 4.91 -8.22 -30.22
CA ASP A 273 6.07 -7.39 -30.51
C ASP A 273 6.37 -6.40 -29.38
N LEU A 274 7.65 -6.16 -29.11
CA LEU A 274 8.10 -5.31 -28.00
C LEU A 274 7.94 -3.81 -28.32
N LEU A 275 7.13 -3.14 -27.53
CA LEU A 275 6.99 -1.68 -27.49
C LEU A 275 8.04 -1.11 -26.53
N ALA A 276 8.83 -0.18 -27.07
CA ALA A 276 9.81 0.60 -26.31
C ALA A 276 9.45 2.08 -26.18
N ASP A 277 8.48 2.55 -26.99
CA ASP A 277 8.00 3.93 -26.94
C ASP A 277 6.97 4.13 -25.83
N SER A 278 7.20 5.15 -25.00
CA SER A 278 6.36 5.53 -23.86
C SER A 278 4.90 5.76 -24.26
N HIS A 279 4.65 6.38 -25.42
CA HIS A 279 3.28 6.64 -25.88
C HIS A 279 2.53 5.33 -26.21
N ASN A 280 3.19 4.42 -26.93
CA ASN A 280 2.63 3.13 -27.30
C ASN A 280 2.45 2.21 -26.09
N ILE A 281 3.40 2.22 -25.14
CA ILE A 281 3.28 1.49 -23.88
C ILE A 281 2.06 1.98 -23.08
N LEU A 282 1.85 3.30 -22.97
CA LEU A 282 0.70 3.87 -22.27
C LEU A 282 -0.62 3.53 -22.97
N ASN A 283 -0.68 3.60 -24.30
CA ASN A 283 -1.87 3.20 -25.06
C ASN A 283 -2.16 1.70 -24.89
N ARG A 284 -1.14 0.85 -24.88
CA ARG A 284 -1.27 -0.60 -24.64
C ARG A 284 -1.87 -0.90 -23.27
N TRP A 285 -1.41 -0.18 -22.23
CA TRP A 285 -2.00 -0.24 -20.88
C TRP A 285 -3.44 0.23 -20.83
N ARG A 286 -3.75 1.35 -21.49
CA ARG A 286 -5.12 1.90 -21.58
C ARG A 286 -6.07 0.89 -22.22
N ASN A 287 -5.69 0.31 -23.36
CA ASN A 287 -6.52 -0.65 -24.08
C ASN A 287 -6.78 -1.92 -23.26
N TYR A 288 -5.73 -2.47 -22.63
CA TYR A 288 -5.85 -3.65 -21.78
C TYR A 288 -6.83 -3.44 -20.63
N PHE A 289 -6.66 -2.37 -19.85
CA PHE A 289 -7.55 -2.11 -18.71
C PHE A 289 -8.95 -1.69 -19.15
N SER A 290 -9.10 -1.01 -20.29
CA SER A 290 -10.41 -0.70 -20.85
C SER A 290 -11.20 -1.96 -21.17
N GLN A 291 -10.58 -2.93 -21.87
CA GLN A 291 -11.20 -4.22 -22.18
C GLN A 291 -11.50 -5.04 -20.92
N LEU A 292 -10.58 -5.04 -19.95
CA LEU A 292 -10.72 -5.81 -18.71
C LEU A 292 -11.87 -5.29 -17.82
N LEU A 293 -12.05 -3.97 -17.76
CA LEU A 293 -12.99 -3.34 -16.84
C LEU A 293 -14.37 -3.07 -17.47
N ASN A 294 -14.45 -2.95 -18.80
CA ASN A 294 -15.69 -2.65 -19.51
C ASN A 294 -16.22 -3.90 -20.23
N VAL A 295 -16.90 -4.80 -19.51
CA VAL A 295 -17.62 -5.92 -20.13
C VAL A 295 -18.91 -5.39 -20.76
N HIS A 296 -18.99 -5.30 -22.09
CA HIS A 296 -20.25 -5.06 -22.78
C HIS A 296 -21.15 -6.28 -22.59
N ARG A 297 -22.06 -6.24 -21.62
CA ARG A 297 -23.20 -7.17 -21.61
C ARG A 297 -24.08 -6.80 -22.79
N VAL A 298 -23.93 -7.52 -23.90
CA VAL A 298 -24.98 -7.62 -24.91
C VAL A 298 -26.10 -8.42 -24.27
N SER A 299 -26.97 -7.70 -23.57
CA SER A 299 -28.32 -8.15 -23.33
C SER A 299 -29.17 -6.93 -23.60
N ASP A 300 -29.91 -6.98 -24.70
CA ASP A 300 -31.12 -6.20 -24.92
C ASP A 300 -32.07 -6.52 -23.75
N ILE A 301 -31.81 -5.93 -22.59
CA ILE A 301 -32.80 -5.81 -21.55
C ILE A 301 -33.72 -4.74 -22.12
N ARG A 302 -34.86 -5.17 -22.68
CA ARG A 302 -36.02 -4.30 -22.76
C ARG A 302 -36.22 -3.78 -21.34
N GLN A 303 -35.80 -2.54 -21.08
CA GLN A 303 -36.25 -1.82 -19.90
C GLN A 303 -37.75 -1.70 -20.07
N THR A 304 -38.49 -2.65 -19.52
CA THR A 304 -39.84 -2.36 -19.07
C THR A 304 -39.66 -1.26 -18.04
N GLU A 305 -39.95 -0.02 -18.43
CA GLU A 305 -40.20 1.10 -17.52
C GLU A 305 -41.32 0.64 -16.59
N ILE A 306 -40.93 0.12 -15.43
CA ILE A 306 -41.86 -0.06 -14.32
C ILE A 306 -41.83 1.29 -13.61
N ASP A 307 -42.82 2.13 -13.90
CA ASP A 307 -43.10 3.34 -13.11
C ASP A 307 -43.56 2.91 -11.72
N THR A 308 -42.61 2.48 -10.88
CA THR A 308 -42.81 2.50 -9.43
C THR A 308 -42.58 3.92 -8.95
N ALA A 309 -43.55 4.48 -8.22
CA ALA A 309 -43.37 5.74 -7.52
C ALA A 309 -42.11 5.65 -6.65
N GLU A 310 -41.04 6.36 -7.05
CA GLU A 310 -39.82 6.42 -6.26
C GLU A 310 -40.18 6.97 -4.88
N PRO A 311 -39.77 6.30 -3.79
CA PRO A 311 -39.95 6.84 -2.46
C PRO A 311 -39.30 8.23 -2.40
N LEU A 312 -40.01 9.23 -1.88
CA LEU A 312 -39.42 10.53 -1.54
C LEU A 312 -38.38 10.29 -0.45
N ILE A 313 -37.13 10.07 -0.85
CA ILE A 313 -35.99 10.01 0.06
C ILE A 313 -35.72 11.46 0.51
N PRO A 314 -35.79 11.77 1.81
CA PRO A 314 -35.51 13.11 2.31
C PRO A 314 -34.04 13.48 2.10
N ASP A 315 -33.77 14.76 1.83
CA ASP A 315 -32.41 15.27 1.62
C ASP A 315 -31.45 14.86 2.74
N SER A 316 -30.19 14.60 2.36
CA SER A 316 -29.15 14.27 3.33
C SER A 316 -29.07 15.32 4.44
N SER A 317 -29.12 14.86 5.69
CA SER A 317 -28.99 15.75 6.85
C SER A 317 -27.51 16.12 7.05
N PRO A 318 -27.19 17.37 7.48
CA PRO A 318 -25.83 17.72 7.91
C PRO A 318 -25.22 16.71 8.90
N PHE A 319 -26.06 16.15 9.79
CA PHE A 319 -25.66 15.15 10.78
C PHE A 319 -25.24 13.79 10.15
N GLU A 320 -25.86 13.41 9.03
CA GLU A 320 -25.54 12.19 8.30
C GLU A 320 -24.16 12.30 7.64
N VAL A 321 -23.89 13.47 7.04
CA VAL A 321 -22.59 13.80 6.45
C VAL A 321 -21.50 13.81 7.51
N GLU A 322 -21.73 14.45 8.65
CA GLU A 322 -20.78 14.45 9.78
C GLU A 322 -20.51 13.03 10.30
N SER A 323 -21.56 12.22 10.46
CA SER A 323 -21.46 10.83 10.90
C SER A 323 -20.64 9.98 9.93
N ALA A 324 -20.80 10.20 8.62
CA ALA A 324 -20.01 9.50 7.61
C ALA A 324 -18.56 9.96 7.56
N ILE A 325 -18.31 11.27 7.69
CA ILE A 325 -16.95 11.83 7.81
C ILE A 325 -16.24 11.23 9.03
N ALA A 326 -16.93 11.11 10.17
CA ALA A 326 -16.38 10.50 11.38
C ALA A 326 -16.01 9.01 11.18
N LYS A 327 -16.71 8.29 10.31
CA LYS A 327 -16.47 6.86 10.00
C LYS A 327 -15.32 6.64 9.01
N LEU A 328 -14.73 7.68 8.42
CA LEU A 328 -13.63 7.53 7.47
C LEU A 328 -12.40 6.87 8.11
N LYS A 329 -11.80 5.93 7.38
CA LYS A 329 -10.62 5.19 7.84
C LYS A 329 -9.36 6.06 7.73
N ARG A 330 -8.72 6.32 8.87
CA ARG A 330 -7.43 7.04 8.96
C ARG A 330 -6.27 6.20 8.44
N TYR A 331 -5.17 6.87 8.08
CA TYR A 331 -3.89 6.29 7.65
C TYR A 331 -3.96 5.43 6.38
N LYS A 332 -4.97 5.67 5.54
CA LYS A 332 -5.04 5.09 4.19
C LYS A 332 -4.37 6.02 3.18
N SER A 333 -3.84 5.45 2.11
CA SER A 333 -3.26 6.24 1.02
C SER A 333 -4.34 7.13 0.40
N PRO A 334 -4.07 8.43 0.17
CA PRO A 334 -5.00 9.28 -0.55
C PRO A 334 -5.13 8.82 -2.01
N GLY A 335 -6.23 9.21 -2.66
CA GLY A 335 -6.45 8.95 -4.08
C GLY A 335 -5.67 9.93 -4.96
N SER A 336 -6.05 10.04 -6.23
CA SER A 336 -5.57 11.07 -7.17
C SER A 336 -5.75 12.50 -6.62
N ASP A 337 -6.76 12.70 -5.77
CA ASP A 337 -7.02 13.94 -5.06
C ASP A 337 -5.90 14.35 -4.09
N GLN A 338 -5.02 13.43 -3.65
CA GLN A 338 -3.98 13.66 -2.65
C GLN A 338 -4.50 14.19 -1.30
N ILE A 339 -5.77 13.97 -0.97
CA ILE A 339 -6.40 14.40 0.28
C ILE A 339 -6.61 13.18 1.19
N PRO A 340 -5.83 13.01 2.26
CA PRO A 340 -6.06 11.97 3.26
C PRO A 340 -7.39 12.20 4.01
N ALA A 341 -7.98 11.12 4.55
CA ALA A 341 -9.24 11.19 5.30
C ALA A 341 -9.15 12.13 6.52
N GLU A 342 -7.96 12.21 7.12
CA GLU A 342 -7.65 13.03 8.28
C GLU A 342 -7.87 14.52 8.02
N LEU A 343 -7.63 15.00 6.80
CA LEU A 343 -7.87 16.40 6.45
C LEU A 343 -9.37 16.73 6.46
N ILE A 344 -10.20 15.80 6.01
CA ILE A 344 -11.66 15.97 5.99
C ILE A 344 -12.20 15.89 7.43
N GLN A 345 -11.76 14.89 8.20
CA GLN A 345 -12.18 14.71 9.59
C GLN A 345 -11.84 15.91 10.47
N GLU A 346 -10.66 16.50 10.27
CA GLU A 346 -10.15 17.57 11.14
C GLU A 346 -10.45 18.99 10.63
N GLY A 347 -11.04 19.15 9.44
CA GLY A 347 -11.29 20.44 8.80
C GLY A 347 -12.38 21.32 9.43
N GLY A 348 -13.12 20.80 10.41
CA GLY A 348 -14.10 21.57 11.18
C GLY A 348 -15.43 21.80 10.47
N GLU A 349 -16.37 22.43 11.18
CA GLU A 349 -17.78 22.57 10.78
C GLU A 349 -17.97 23.28 9.44
N ILE A 350 -17.15 24.30 9.15
CA ILE A 350 -17.25 25.04 7.88
C ILE A 350 -16.93 24.14 6.69
N LEU A 351 -15.90 23.29 6.79
CA LEU A 351 -15.59 22.34 5.73
C LEU A 351 -16.69 21.28 5.60
N HIS A 352 -17.22 20.79 6.72
CA HIS A 352 -18.29 19.79 6.73
C HIS A 352 -19.57 20.34 6.09
N SER A 353 -19.92 21.60 6.38
CA SER A 353 -21.03 22.31 5.75
C SER A 353 -20.83 22.48 4.25
N LYS A 354 -19.63 22.85 3.78
CA LYS A 354 -19.36 22.96 2.34
C LYS A 354 -19.41 21.59 1.63
N ILE A 355 -18.97 20.52 2.29
CA ILE A 355 -19.11 19.15 1.77
C ILE A 355 -20.59 18.74 1.71
N HIS A 356 -21.38 19.05 2.74
CA HIS A 356 -22.83 18.79 2.73
C HIS A 356 -23.52 19.51 1.58
N ASN A 357 -23.25 20.80 1.38
CA ASN A 357 -23.79 21.55 0.24
C ASN A 357 -23.40 20.94 -1.11
N LEU A 358 -22.16 20.47 -1.26
CA LEU A 358 -21.72 19.77 -2.47
C LEU A 358 -22.50 18.46 -2.68
N ILE A 359 -22.69 17.66 -1.63
CA ILE A 359 -23.46 16.40 -1.70
C ILE A 359 -24.92 16.66 -2.09
N THR A 360 -25.55 17.68 -1.49
CA THR A 360 -26.91 18.11 -1.82
C THR A 360 -27.00 18.59 -3.28
N SER A 361 -26.00 19.34 -3.76
CA SER A 361 -25.91 19.78 -5.16
C SER A 361 -25.77 18.60 -6.13
N ILE A 362 -24.94 17.60 -5.78
CA ILE A 362 -24.80 16.35 -6.55
C ILE A 362 -26.14 15.60 -6.60
N TRP A 363 -26.86 15.53 -5.48
CA TRP A 363 -28.15 14.85 -5.37
C TRP A 363 -29.21 15.48 -6.26
N HIS A 364 -29.45 16.79 -6.14
CA HIS A 364 -30.48 17.47 -6.94
C HIS A 364 -30.16 17.57 -8.44
N LYS A 365 -28.88 17.53 -8.81
CA LYS A 365 -28.44 17.66 -10.21
C LYS A 365 -28.14 16.33 -10.87
N GLU A 366 -28.13 15.25 -10.08
CA GLU A 366 -27.75 13.90 -10.50
C GLU A 366 -26.41 13.87 -11.25
N LYS A 367 -25.51 14.83 -10.95
CA LYS A 367 -24.24 15.01 -11.65
C LYS A 367 -23.10 14.89 -10.66
N LEU A 368 -22.27 13.86 -10.83
CA LEU A 368 -20.99 13.71 -10.11
C LEU A 368 -19.92 14.63 -10.71
N PRO A 369 -18.99 15.15 -9.88
CA PRO A 369 -17.78 15.81 -10.39
C PRO A 369 -17.02 14.89 -11.34
N ASP A 370 -16.49 15.41 -12.44
CA ASP A 370 -15.80 14.60 -13.45
C ASP A 370 -14.52 13.98 -12.90
N GLN A 371 -13.82 14.71 -12.04
CA GLN A 371 -12.67 14.17 -11.31
C GLN A 371 -13.02 12.97 -10.42
N TRP A 372 -14.28 12.82 -10.00
CA TRP A 372 -14.73 11.66 -9.21
C TRP A 372 -14.95 10.43 -10.08
N LYS A 373 -15.05 10.60 -11.40
CA LYS A 373 -15.22 9.52 -12.40
C LYS A 373 -13.89 8.98 -12.89
N GLU A 374 -12.82 9.75 -12.73
CA GLU A 374 -11.46 9.34 -13.10
C GLU A 374 -10.90 8.37 -12.05
N THR A 375 -9.94 7.51 -12.38
CA THR A 375 -9.20 6.73 -11.37
C THR A 375 -7.83 6.40 -11.92
N ILE A 376 -6.79 6.58 -11.09
CA ILE A 376 -5.45 6.16 -11.46
C ILE A 376 -5.37 4.64 -11.28
N ILE A 377 -5.14 3.95 -12.39
CA ILE A 377 -4.85 2.52 -12.41
C ILE A 377 -3.35 2.36 -12.39
N VAL A 378 -2.83 1.77 -11.31
CA VAL A 378 -1.42 1.38 -11.23
C VAL A 378 -1.31 -0.09 -11.63
N PRO A 379 -0.64 -0.43 -12.74
CA PRO A 379 -0.37 -1.82 -13.08
C PRO A 379 0.63 -2.41 -12.09
N VAL A 380 0.17 -3.40 -11.32
CA VAL A 380 1.00 -4.17 -10.40
C VAL A 380 1.28 -5.52 -11.03
N HIS A 381 2.56 -5.81 -11.28
CA HIS A 381 2.97 -7.08 -11.88
C HIS A 381 2.57 -8.25 -10.97
N LYS A 382 1.88 -9.24 -11.55
CA LYS A 382 1.62 -10.54 -10.93
C LYS A 382 2.58 -11.56 -11.56
N LYS A 383 2.28 -12.85 -11.45
CA LYS A 383 3.12 -13.91 -12.03
C LYS A 383 3.07 -13.88 -13.56
N GLY A 384 4.22 -14.04 -14.22
CA GLY A 384 4.33 -14.21 -15.69
C GLY A 384 5.38 -13.29 -16.31
N ASP A 385 5.40 -13.19 -17.63
CA ASP A 385 6.29 -12.30 -18.39
C ASP A 385 5.99 -10.83 -18.08
N ASN A 386 7.00 -10.07 -17.65
CA ASN A 386 6.89 -8.66 -17.29
C ASN A 386 6.60 -7.75 -18.50
N SER A 387 6.83 -8.25 -19.71
CA SER A 387 6.46 -7.53 -20.92
C SER A 387 4.98 -7.73 -21.28
N ASP A 388 4.29 -8.70 -20.72
CA ASP A 388 2.89 -8.99 -21.05
C ASP A 388 1.92 -8.33 -20.06
N CYS A 389 1.06 -7.43 -20.56
CA CYS A 389 0.03 -6.74 -19.78
C CYS A 389 -0.95 -7.69 -19.07
N SER A 390 -1.21 -8.88 -19.63
CA SER A 390 -2.10 -9.88 -19.02
C SER A 390 -1.59 -10.36 -17.66
N ASN A 391 -0.28 -10.23 -17.42
CA ASN A 391 0.42 -10.56 -16.17
C ASN A 391 0.48 -9.39 -15.19
N TYR A 392 -0.44 -8.42 -15.30
CA TYR A 392 -0.58 -7.34 -14.35
C TYR A 392 -2.01 -7.24 -13.82
N ARG A 393 -2.11 -6.82 -12.56
CA ARG A 393 -3.37 -6.47 -11.89
C ARG A 393 -3.47 -4.95 -11.80
N GLY A 394 -4.65 -4.39 -12.07
CA GLY A 394 -4.92 -2.98 -11.81
C GLY A 394 -5.11 -2.77 -10.31
N TYR A 395 -4.25 -1.96 -9.69
CA TYR A 395 -4.51 -1.40 -8.37
C TYR A 395 -5.13 -0.01 -8.54
N HIS A 396 -6.33 0.17 -8.01
CA HIS A 396 -7.05 1.44 -8.06
C HIS A 396 -6.68 2.27 -6.84
N CYS A 397 -6.12 3.45 -7.05
CA CYS A 397 -5.96 4.43 -5.97
C CYS A 397 -7.31 5.09 -5.68
N TYR A 398 -8.00 4.60 -4.65
CA TYR A 398 -9.33 5.02 -4.23
C TYR A 398 -9.43 6.54 -4.03
N GLN A 399 -10.28 7.19 -4.82
CA GLN A 399 -10.56 8.63 -4.73
C GLN A 399 -11.53 8.98 -3.61
N LEU A 400 -11.66 10.28 -3.33
CA LEU A 400 -12.60 10.85 -2.37
C LEU A 400 -14.06 10.41 -2.56
N HIS A 401 -14.52 10.15 -3.78
CA HIS A 401 -15.89 9.65 -4.00
C HIS A 401 -16.16 8.34 -3.25
N THR A 402 -15.17 7.46 -3.13
CA THR A 402 -15.29 6.21 -2.35
C THR A 402 -15.35 6.44 -0.84
N LYS A 403 -14.89 7.60 -0.38
CA LYS A 403 -14.98 8.03 1.03
C LYS A 403 -16.38 8.52 1.36
N PHE A 404 -17.06 9.17 0.42
CA PHE A 404 -18.45 9.63 0.57
C PHE A 404 -19.50 8.64 0.05
N TYR A 405 -19.09 7.56 -0.61
CA TYR A 405 -19.96 6.47 -1.05
C TYR A 405 -20.92 5.97 0.04
N PRO A 406 -20.53 5.82 1.32
CA PRO A 406 -21.49 5.44 2.37
C PRO A 406 -22.61 6.45 2.62
N ILE A 407 -22.46 7.73 2.24
CA ILE A 407 -23.48 8.79 2.38
C ILE A 407 -24.55 8.65 1.31
N PHE A 408 -24.17 8.27 0.08
CA PHE A 408 -25.12 8.11 -1.02
C PHE A 408 -25.96 6.83 -0.90
N PHE A 409 -25.50 5.83 -0.14
CA PHE A 409 -26.15 4.52 -0.01
C PHE A 409 -26.76 4.25 1.38
N SER A 410 -26.64 5.16 2.35
CA SER A 410 -27.35 5.03 3.63
C SER A 410 -28.84 5.35 3.54
N GLN A 411 -29.28 5.92 2.41
CA GLN A 411 -30.66 6.35 2.18
C GLN A 411 -31.50 5.40 1.31
N GLY A 412 -30.94 4.25 0.90
CA GLY A 412 -31.59 3.24 0.04
C GLY A 412 -32.09 2.01 0.78
#